data_AF-A0LYK6-F1
#
_entry.id   AF-A0LYK6-F1
#
_cell.length_a   1.000
_cell.length_b   1.000
_cell.length_c   1.000
_cell.angle_alpha   90.00
_cell.angle_beta   90.00
_cell.angle_gamma   90.00
#
_symmetry.space_group_name_H-M   'P 1'
#
loop_
_entity.id
_entity.type
_entity.pdbx_description
1 polymer ?
#
loop_
_entity_poly.entity_id
_entity_poly.type
_entity_poly.pdbx_seq_one_letter_code
_entity_poly.pdbx_strand_id
1 'polypeptide(L)'
;MRSLKNGVLEDQDFELYRDHKNILREDIFKLDSLSDYTQVEPLGKFVRIRYDRQHWSKIVFDKNFIIDDYGNFSPTTAMTFSGFMGFSRISKMVPLNYQINI
;
A
#
# COMPACT_ATOMS: atom_id res chain seq x y z
N MET A 1 -5.60 -0.65 0.80
CA MET A 1 -5.87 -0.33 -0.62
C MET A 1 -7.19 0.39 -0.84
N ARG A 2 -8.20 0.22 0.04
CA ARG A 2 -9.44 1.02 -0.01
C ARG A 2 -9.21 2.53 -0.01
N SER A 3 -8.34 3.04 0.86
CA SER A 3 -7.99 4.47 0.88
C SER A 3 -7.31 4.93 -0.40
N LEU A 4 -6.48 4.10 -1.03
CA LEU A 4 -5.86 4.41 -2.33
C LEU A 4 -6.92 4.53 -3.43
N LYS A 5 -7.84 3.55 -3.50
CA LYS A 5 -8.95 3.56 -4.46
C LYS A 5 -9.81 4.81 -4.32
N ASN A 6 -10.15 5.15 -3.08
CA ASN A 6 -11.03 6.27 -2.77
C ASN A 6 -10.32 7.63 -2.82
N GLY A 7 -9.01 7.69 -3.05
CA GLY A 7 -8.24 8.94 -3.09
C GLY A 7 -8.12 9.65 -1.74
N VAL A 8 -8.27 8.92 -0.64
CA VAL A 8 -8.27 9.45 0.75
C VAL A 8 -7.06 8.93 1.53
N LEU A 9 -5.94 8.69 0.85
CA LEU A 9 -4.71 8.22 1.53
C LEU A 9 -4.20 9.30 2.47
N GLU A 10 -4.07 10.51 1.96
CA GLU A 10 -3.55 11.68 2.65
C GLU A 10 -4.45 12.10 3.82
N ASP A 11 -5.78 11.91 3.69
CA ASP A 11 -6.77 12.19 4.73
C ASP A 11 -6.75 11.20 5.91
N GLN A 12 -5.95 10.14 5.80
CA GLN A 12 -5.87 9.05 6.79
C GLN A 12 -4.48 8.96 7.42
N ASP A 13 -3.81 10.11 7.57
CA ASP A 13 -2.48 10.25 8.16
C ASP A 13 -1.39 9.45 7.43
N PHE A 14 -1.58 9.14 6.14
CA PHE A 14 -0.53 8.57 5.30
C PHE A 14 0.23 9.66 4.57
N GLU A 15 1.54 9.69 4.77
CA GLU A 15 2.46 10.53 4.03
C GLU A 15 3.29 9.66 3.08
N LEU A 16 3.34 10.03 1.81
CA LEU A 16 4.03 9.27 0.76
C LEU A 16 5.35 9.95 0.39
N TYR A 17 6.39 9.14 0.19
CA TYR A 17 7.74 9.63 -0.06
C TYR A 17 8.46 8.89 -1.19
N ARG A 18 9.20 9.65 -2.00
CA ARG A 18 10.22 9.16 -2.96
C ARG A 18 11.48 10.00 -2.80
N ASP A 19 12.63 9.34 -2.62
CA ASP A 19 13.94 9.99 -2.42
C ASP A 19 13.93 11.15 -1.42
N HIS A 20 13.30 10.91 -0.26
CA HIS A 20 13.14 11.87 0.85
C HIS A 20 12.21 13.07 0.60
N LYS A 21 11.58 13.16 -0.57
CA LYS A 21 10.56 14.16 -0.87
C LYS A 21 9.17 13.62 -0.62
N ASN A 22 8.31 14.44 -0.02
CA ASN A 22 6.89 14.15 0.08
C ASN A 22 6.28 14.30 -1.33
N ILE A 23 5.45 13.35 -1.73
CA ILE A 23 4.81 13.28 -3.05
C ILE A 23 3.34 12.92 -2.91
N LEU A 24 2.54 13.25 -3.91
CA LEU A 24 1.11 12.94 -3.91
C LEU A 24 0.85 11.55 -4.47
N ARG A 25 -0.34 10.98 -4.19
CA ARG A 25 -0.72 9.67 -4.75
C ARG A 25 -0.65 9.65 -6.28
N GLU A 26 -0.96 10.76 -6.96
CA GLU A 26 -0.98 10.87 -8.42
C GLU A 26 0.42 10.73 -9.03
N ASP A 27 1.48 11.04 -8.26
CA ASP A 27 2.88 10.87 -8.69
C ASP A 27 3.36 9.40 -8.58
N ILE A 28 2.53 8.54 -7.99
CA ILE A 28 2.85 7.14 -7.68
C ILE A 28 1.93 6.20 -8.43
N PHE A 29 0.67 6.57 -8.61
CA PHE A 29 -0.35 5.72 -9.18
C PHE A 29 -1.13 6.45 -10.26
N LYS A 30 -1.29 5.79 -11.39
CA LYS A 30 -2.34 6.09 -12.35
C LYS A 30 -3.49 5.12 -12.10
N LEU A 31 -4.66 5.68 -11.82
CA LEU A 31 -5.88 4.92 -11.54
C LEU A 31 -6.82 5.04 -12.73
N ASP A 32 -7.40 3.91 -13.13
CA ASP A 32 -8.49 3.85 -14.10
C ASP A 32 -9.66 3.10 -13.46
N SER A 33 -10.80 3.77 -13.30
CA SER A 33 -11.96 3.21 -12.61
C SER A 33 -12.89 2.57 -13.62
N LEU A 34 -13.02 1.25 -13.55
CA LEU A 34 -13.92 0.45 -14.37
C LEU A 34 -15.13 0.02 -13.54
N SER A 35 -16.14 -0.59 -14.17
CA SER A 35 -17.42 -0.89 -13.52
C SER A 35 -17.29 -1.74 -12.25
N ASP A 36 -16.37 -2.72 -12.25
CA ASP A 36 -16.29 -3.73 -11.19
C ASP A 36 -14.96 -3.66 -10.40
N TYR A 37 -14.00 -2.87 -10.86
CA TYR A 37 -12.68 -2.75 -10.26
C TYR A 37 -11.96 -1.46 -10.67
N THR A 38 -10.95 -1.08 -9.90
CA THR A 38 -10.02 0.00 -10.26
C THR A 38 -8.71 -0.62 -10.73
N GLN A 39 -8.31 -0.36 -11.96
CA GLN A 39 -6.99 -0.69 -12.46
C GLN A 39 -5.97 0.31 -11.93
N VAL A 40 -4.84 -0.20 -11.47
CA VAL A 40 -3.75 0.59 -10.89
C VAL A 40 -2.45 0.29 -11.63
N GLU A 41 -1.89 1.36 -12.18
CA GLU A 41 -0.57 1.38 -12.81
C GLU A 41 0.41 2.15 -11.90
N PRO A 42 1.39 1.47 -11.28
CA PRO A 42 2.46 2.12 -10.53
C PRO A 42 3.39 2.91 -11.45
N LEU A 43 3.58 4.20 -11.19
CA LEU A 43 4.47 5.08 -11.93
C LEU A 43 5.93 5.01 -11.45
N GLY A 44 6.24 4.09 -10.54
CA GLY A 44 7.57 3.88 -9.99
C GLY A 44 7.72 2.51 -9.33
N LYS A 45 8.96 2.13 -9.02
CA LYS A 45 9.27 0.79 -8.47
C LYS A 45 8.92 0.63 -6.99
N PHE A 46 8.92 1.72 -6.24
CA PHE A 46 8.58 1.69 -4.81
C PHE A 46 8.10 3.06 -4.32
N VAL A 47 7.45 3.04 -3.16
CA VAL A 47 7.13 4.22 -2.37
C VAL A 47 7.46 3.94 -0.90
N ARG A 48 7.95 4.95 -0.19
CA ARG A 48 8.04 4.91 1.28
C ARG A 48 6.79 5.56 1.85
N ILE A 49 6.18 4.93 2.82
CA ILE A 49 4.98 5.44 3.48
C ILE A 49 5.29 5.66 4.94
N ARG A 50 4.87 6.80 5.47
CA ARG A 50 4.83 7.07 6.90
C ARG A 50 3.38 7.15 7.34
N TYR A 51 3.04 6.40 8.38
CA TYR A 51 1.74 6.43 9.03
C TYR A 51 1.89 6.98 10.45
N ASP A 52 0.97 7.84 10.87
CA ASP A 52 0.94 8.46 12.20
C ASP A 52 2.30 9.06 12.62
N ARG A 53 3.04 9.62 11.65
CA ARG A 53 4.37 10.24 11.80
C ARG A 53 5.48 9.35 12.41
N GLN A 54 5.19 8.13 12.82
CA GLN A 54 6.11 7.25 13.54
C GLN A 54 6.40 5.96 12.77
N HIS A 55 5.42 5.46 12.02
CA HIS A 55 5.49 4.13 11.43
C HIS A 55 5.91 4.20 9.97
N TRP A 56 7.18 3.87 9.73
CA TRP A 56 7.71 3.77 8.38
C TRP A 56 7.47 2.40 7.77
N SER A 57 7.06 2.41 6.52
CA SER A 57 6.90 1.23 5.67
C SER A 57 7.42 1.53 4.27
N LYS A 58 7.66 0.47 3.49
CA LYS A 58 7.95 0.58 2.07
C LYS A 58 7.04 -0.38 1.32
N ILE A 59 6.46 0.12 0.23
CA ILE A 59 5.73 -0.71 -0.73
C ILE A 59 6.59 -0.79 -1.98
N VAL A 60 6.87 -2.02 -2.41
CA VAL A 60 7.51 -2.31 -3.70
C VAL A 60 6.42 -2.75 -4.66
N PHE A 61 6.49 -2.24 -5.90
CA PHE A 61 5.54 -2.56 -6.95
C PHE A 61 6.24 -3.37 -8.04
N ASP A 62 5.70 -4.54 -8.36
CA ASP A 62 6.28 -5.48 -9.32
C ASP A 62 5.54 -5.46 -10.67
N LYS A 63 4.26 -5.07 -10.67
CA LYS A 63 3.39 -5.03 -11.85
C LYS A 63 2.11 -4.24 -11.58
N ASN A 64 1.37 -3.99 -12.65
CA ASN A 64 0.01 -3.47 -12.60
C ASN A 64 -0.90 -4.45 -11.84
N PHE A 65 -1.92 -3.89 -11.20
CA PHE A 65 -2.87 -4.65 -10.42
C PHE A 65 -4.25 -4.02 -10.47
N ILE A 66 -5.25 -4.77 -10.01
CA ILE A 66 -6.61 -4.29 -9.85
C ILE A 66 -6.97 -4.25 -8.37
N ILE A 67 -7.86 -3.34 -7.99
CA ILE A 67 -8.47 -3.25 -6.67
C ILE A 67 -9.98 -3.43 -6.80
N ASP A 68 -10.57 -4.37 -6.06
CA ASP A 68 -12.02 -4.56 -6.02
C ASP A 68 -12.73 -3.52 -5.10
N ASP A 69 -14.05 -3.60 -4.98
CA ASP A 69 -14.83 -2.72 -4.10
C ASP A 69 -14.54 -2.89 -2.61
N TYR A 70 -14.04 -4.06 -2.21
CA TYR A 70 -13.70 -4.34 -0.82
C TYR A 70 -12.28 -3.86 -0.46
N GLY A 71 -11.48 -3.44 -1.44
CA GLY A 71 -10.10 -3.04 -1.27
C GLY A 71 -9.12 -4.21 -1.24
N ASN A 72 -9.53 -5.40 -1.71
CA ASN A 72 -8.60 -6.46 -2.06
C ASN A 72 -7.90 -6.10 -3.37
N PHE A 73 -6.69 -6.60 -3.56
CA PHE A 73 -5.96 -6.39 -4.80
C PHE A 73 -5.51 -7.71 -5.43
N SER A 74 -5.41 -7.71 -6.75
CA SER A 74 -4.97 -8.86 -7.54
C SER A 74 -4.05 -8.41 -8.69
N PRO A 75 -2.98 -9.17 -9.00
CA PRO A 75 -2.52 -10.37 -8.29
C PRO A 75 -1.86 -10.02 -6.94
N THR A 76 -1.89 -10.96 -5.99
CA THR A 76 -1.24 -10.78 -4.67
C THR A 76 0.26 -10.57 -4.75
N THR A 77 0.88 -10.99 -5.86
CA THR A 77 2.31 -10.80 -6.18
C THR A 77 2.60 -9.46 -6.87
N ALA A 78 1.62 -8.56 -7.00
CA ALA A 78 1.85 -7.26 -7.61
C ALA A 78 2.62 -6.29 -6.71
N MET A 79 2.61 -6.54 -5.41
CA MET A 79 3.21 -5.63 -4.44
C MET A 79 3.65 -6.34 -3.18
N THR A 80 4.77 -5.84 -2.63
CA THR A 80 5.36 -6.34 -1.39
C THR A 80 5.40 -5.22 -0.36
N PHE A 81 4.91 -5.51 0.84
CA PHE A 81 4.93 -4.60 1.98
C PHE A 81 6.08 -4.94 2.92
N SER A 82 6.85 -3.94 3.32
CA SER A 82 7.89 -4.07 4.36
C SER A 82 7.81 -2.95 5.39
N GLY A 83 8.53 -3.10 6.50
CA GLY A 83 8.42 -2.23 7.66
C GLY A 83 7.16 -2.54 8.48
N PHE A 84 6.57 -1.51 9.09
CA PHE A 84 5.46 -1.68 10.03
C PHE A 84 4.23 -2.36 9.39
N MET A 85 3.85 -1.97 8.17
CA MET A 85 2.73 -2.57 7.44
C MET A 85 2.97 -4.05 7.12
N GLY A 86 4.19 -4.41 6.72
CA GLY A 86 4.57 -5.80 6.46
C GLY A 86 4.49 -6.65 7.73
N PHE A 87 5.07 -6.15 8.83
CA PHE A 87 5.01 -6.82 10.13
C PHE A 87 3.56 -6.98 10.63
N SER A 88 2.75 -5.91 10.57
CA SER A 88 1.34 -5.94 10.97
C SER A 88 0.52 -6.93 10.14
N ARG A 89 0.82 -7.07 8.84
CA ARG A 89 0.14 -8.06 7.99
C ARG A 89 0.51 -9.47 8.40
N ILE A 90 1.80 -9.75 8.62
CA ILE A 90 2.26 -11.07 9.06
C ILE A 90 1.66 -11.41 10.42
N SER A 91 1.70 -10.49 11.39
CA SER A 91 1.16 -10.72 12.74
C SER A 91 -0.34 -11.01 12.76
N LYS A 92 -1.11 -10.46 11.80
CA LYS A 92 -2.54 -10.76 11.63
C LYS A 92 -2.82 -12.07 10.89
N MET A 93 -1.85 -12.59 10.14
CA MET A 93 -1.98 -13.85 9.39
C MET A 93 -1.58 -15.07 10.20
N VAL A 94 -0.77 -14.88 11.25
CA VAL A 94 -0.36 -15.97 12.14
C VAL A 94 -1.36 -16.14 13.30
N PRO A 95 -1.47 -17.34 13.88
CA PRO A 95 -2.27 -17.57 15.09
C PRO A 95 -1.84 -16.68 16.26
N LEU A 96 -2.76 -16.36 17.16
CA LEU A 96 -2.50 -15.48 18.33
C LEU A 96 -1.38 -16.01 19.25
N ASN A 97 -1.15 -17.32 19.27
CA ASN A 97 -0.09 -17.96 20.06
C ASN A 97 1.25 -18.07 19.30
N TYR A 98 1.38 -17.43 18.14
CA TYR A 98 2.63 -17.41 17.38
C TYR A 98 3.64 -16.49 18.10
N GLN A 99 4.57 -17.10 18.84
CA GLN A 99 5.62 -16.39 19.57
C GLN A 99 6.66 -15.85 18.60
N ILE A 100 6.62 -14.54 18.34
CA ILE A 100 7.72 -13.83 17.68
C ILE A 100 8.75 -13.53 18.79
N ASN A 101 9.74 -14.40 18.94
CA ASN A 101 10.93 -14.06 19.74
C ASN A 101 11.70 -12.99 18.96
N ILE A 102 11.64 -11.73 19.42
CA ILE A 102 12.38 -10.59 18.89
C ILE A 102 13.54 -10.30 19.82
#